data_AF-A0A1I3SD05-F1
#
_entry.id   AF-A0A1I3SD05-F1
#
_cell.length_a   1.000
_cell.length_b   1.000
_cell.length_c   1.000
_cell.angle_alpha   90.00
_cell.angle_beta   90.00
_cell.angle_gamma   90.00
#
_symmetry.space_group_name_H-M   'P 1'
#
loop_
_entity.id
_entity.type
_entity.pdbx_description
1 polymer ?
#
loop_
_entity_poly.entity_id
_entity_poly.type
_entity_poly.pdbx_seq_one_letter_code
_entity_poly.pdbx_strand_id
1 'polypeptide(L)'
;MDVLEAIEPGGWKKPQRLLRKEVKQLLAVLSALRDAGVEVTTSTERDTTEKSDLGVALHGGVAKQYAKLSATAGGTRSKQTKTSHRSTQTRRKEDFLRDLAPAISHALEDAAKLDGRNSLLVVLDDFYFIAKETQPFVLDHLHGITKRSNVWLKIGSVHSRTQSFVDGDPPLGMQPPHDLQHLSLDVGLADFATAKTFLEEVANGVLGPAGFKIRDVLTDTARERAVLVAGGAVARDYFDLLIAAADAGWEATQRSDKNADAFTIGAEHVQAAAGLRLQRKQTDLRNDAGREAPVLEKRFDDLVKFVRNRNTFFFLIRREHLDTPWGQEIVELEDLRFVHRIVTTRPNTTAWRGVDTVVFMVDFAALVGKRMRKAPVEFWKPGKSDELRRAEWVYDPDWTKTPKKLVQTRAEKDDSELLELPFNSSDRL
;
A
#
# COMPACT_ATOMS: atom_id res chain seq x y z
N MET A 1 -17.81 -0.50 11.00
CA MET A 1 -18.45 -1.19 12.14
C MET A 1 -17.42 -1.46 13.21
N ASP A 2 -16.26 -2.00 12.86
CA ASP A 2 -15.14 -2.32 13.76
C ASP A 2 -14.72 -1.14 14.65
N VAL A 3 -14.64 0.09 14.10
CA VAL A 3 -14.34 1.30 14.88
C VAL A 3 -15.38 1.53 15.99
N LEU A 4 -16.67 1.30 15.70
CA LEU A 4 -17.75 1.46 16.68
C LEU A 4 -17.69 0.38 17.78
N GLU A 5 -17.29 -0.84 17.43
CA GLU A 5 -17.08 -1.93 18.39
C GLU A 5 -15.89 -1.64 19.30
N ALA A 6 -14.79 -1.10 18.75
CA ALA A 6 -13.60 -0.75 19.51
C ALA A 6 -13.83 0.36 20.56
N ILE A 7 -14.83 1.23 20.36
CA ILE A 7 -15.18 2.30 21.29
C ILE A 7 -16.30 1.93 22.28
N GLU A 8 -16.82 0.69 22.25
CA GLU A 8 -17.88 0.30 23.17
C GLU A 8 -17.37 0.38 24.62
N PRO A 9 -17.96 1.22 25.48
CA PRO A 9 -17.41 1.43 26.82
C PRO A 9 -17.64 0.18 27.68
N GLY A 10 -16.64 -0.21 28.48
CA GLY A 10 -16.74 -1.37 29.38
C GLY A 10 -17.58 -1.14 30.65
N GLY A 11 -17.65 0.10 31.13
CA GLY A 11 -18.29 0.44 32.41
C GLY A 11 -19.81 0.60 32.39
N TRP A 12 -20.39 0.76 33.58
CA TRP A 12 -21.85 0.78 33.81
C TRP A 12 -22.40 2.14 34.25
N LYS A 13 -21.58 3.20 34.25
CA LYS A 13 -22.05 4.55 34.59
C LYS A 13 -23.06 5.03 33.55
N LYS A 14 -23.98 5.92 33.95
CA LYS A 14 -25.06 6.43 33.08
C LYS A 14 -24.56 6.92 31.70
N PRO A 15 -23.47 7.71 31.58
CA PRO A 15 -22.93 8.12 30.29
C PRO A 15 -22.46 6.95 29.43
N GLN A 16 -21.74 5.99 30.02
CA GLN A 16 -21.27 4.78 29.34
C GLN A 16 -22.43 3.90 28.86
N ARG A 17 -23.51 3.76 29.65
CA ARG A 17 -24.71 3.01 29.24
C ARG A 17 -25.45 3.67 28.07
N LEU A 18 -25.47 5.00 28.00
CA LEU A 18 -26.09 5.73 26.90
C LEU A 18 -25.30 5.54 25.61
N LEU A 19 -23.99 5.76 25.65
CA LEU A 19 -23.12 5.51 24.49
C LEU A 19 -23.20 4.05 24.03
N ARG A 20 -23.12 3.09 24.96
CA ARG A 20 -23.26 1.66 24.63
C ARG A 20 -24.57 1.37 23.91
N LYS A 21 -25.68 1.98 24.34
CA LYS A 21 -26.98 1.81 23.69
C LYS A 21 -26.98 2.42 22.29
N GLU A 22 -26.40 3.59 22.11
CA GLU A 22 -26.28 4.28 20.82
C GLU A 22 -25.42 3.50 19.83
N VAL A 23 -24.22 3.08 20.25
CA VAL A 23 -23.32 2.20 19.47
C VAL A 23 -24.05 0.94 19.02
N LYS A 24 -24.79 0.27 19.92
CA LYS A 24 -25.58 -0.93 19.55
C LYS A 24 -26.69 -0.63 18.54
N GLN A 25 -27.33 0.55 18.62
CA GLN A 25 -28.33 0.97 17.63
C GLN A 25 -27.68 1.23 16.27
N LEU A 26 -26.54 1.91 16.24
CA LEU A 26 -25.76 2.14 15.02
C LEU A 26 -25.30 0.82 14.39
N LEU A 27 -24.71 -0.08 15.18
CA LEU A 27 -24.27 -1.40 14.72
C LEU A 27 -25.42 -2.24 14.16
N ALA A 28 -26.60 -2.22 14.79
CA ALA A 28 -27.77 -2.94 14.29
C ALA A 28 -28.22 -2.42 12.92
N VAL A 29 -28.25 -1.09 12.73
CA VAL A 29 -28.62 -0.47 11.46
C VAL A 29 -27.55 -0.73 10.39
N LEU A 30 -26.26 -0.57 10.73
CA LEU A 30 -25.16 -0.79 9.81
C LEU A 30 -25.05 -2.26 9.36
N SER A 31 -25.25 -3.21 10.27
CA SER A 31 -25.32 -4.64 9.92
C SER A 31 -26.43 -4.92 8.92
N ALA A 32 -27.63 -4.36 9.16
CA ALA A 32 -28.75 -4.53 8.24
C ALA A 32 -28.50 -3.87 6.88
N LEU A 33 -27.84 -2.71 6.84
CA LEU A 33 -27.43 -2.05 5.58
C LEU A 33 -26.32 -2.81 4.85
N ARG A 34 -25.37 -3.42 5.57
CA ARG A 34 -24.31 -4.25 4.99
C ARG A 34 -24.92 -5.42 4.20
N ASP A 35 -25.88 -6.11 4.82
CA ASP A 35 -26.52 -7.29 4.25
C ASP A 35 -27.60 -6.93 3.21
N ALA A 36 -27.93 -5.65 3.07
CA ALA A 36 -28.89 -5.16 2.09
C ALA A 36 -28.31 -5.02 0.67
N GLY A 37 -29.17 -4.96 -0.34
CA GLY A 37 -28.78 -4.62 -1.73
C GLY A 37 -28.39 -3.15 -1.90
N VAL A 38 -28.09 -2.75 -3.14
CA VAL A 38 -27.77 -1.35 -3.51
C VAL A 38 -28.95 -0.43 -3.21
N GLU A 39 -30.16 -0.91 -3.48
CA GLU A 39 -31.41 -0.25 -3.12
C GLU A 39 -31.97 -0.86 -1.84
N VAL A 40 -32.39 0.01 -0.94
CA VAL A 40 -32.94 -0.36 0.36
C VAL A 40 -34.33 0.23 0.48
N THR A 41 -35.31 -0.64 0.67
CA THR A 41 -36.69 -0.23 0.88
C THR A 41 -36.98 -0.13 2.37
N THR A 42 -37.41 1.03 2.83
CA THR A 42 -37.91 1.20 4.20
C THR A 42 -39.42 1.20 4.20
N SER A 43 -40.02 0.35 5.03
CA SER A 43 -41.43 0.42 5.41
C SER A 43 -41.51 0.77 6.89
N THR A 44 -42.06 1.93 7.21
CA THR A 44 -42.34 2.30 8.60
C THR A 44 -43.79 2.04 8.90
N GLU A 45 -44.09 0.83 9.37
CA GLU A 45 -45.41 0.49 9.93
C GLU A 45 -45.38 0.64 11.45
N ARG A 46 -46.32 1.43 12.00
CA ARG A 46 -46.77 1.21 13.37
C ARG A 46 -47.83 0.12 13.26
N ASP A 47 -47.49 -1.10 13.70
CA ASP A 47 -48.39 -2.26 13.79
C ASP A 47 -49.80 -1.85 14.22
N THR A 48 -50.86 -2.37 13.59
CA THR A 48 -51.19 -3.81 13.63
C THR A 48 -51.33 -4.52 12.27
N THR A 49 -50.71 -5.70 12.21
CA THR A 49 -50.98 -6.91 11.39
C THR A 49 -50.23 -7.10 10.06
N GLU A 50 -49.64 -8.28 9.98
CA GLU A 50 -48.79 -8.86 8.93
C GLU A 50 -49.35 -8.79 7.50
N LYS A 51 -48.49 -8.51 6.52
CA LYS A 51 -48.07 -9.49 5.50
C LYS A 51 -47.02 -8.94 4.54
N SER A 52 -46.20 -9.88 4.08
CA SER A 52 -45.02 -9.83 3.23
C SER A 52 -45.20 -9.20 1.86
N ASP A 53 -44.17 -8.51 1.39
CA ASP A 53 -43.71 -8.63 0.01
C ASP A 53 -42.18 -8.58 -0.07
N LEU A 54 -41.65 -9.42 -0.97
CA LEU A 54 -40.25 -9.79 -1.11
C LEU A 54 -39.46 -8.69 -1.82
N GLY A 55 -38.76 -7.88 -1.03
CA GLY A 55 -37.74 -6.93 -1.47
C GLY A 55 -36.90 -6.54 -0.27
N VAL A 56 -35.58 -6.52 -0.40
CA VAL A 56 -34.62 -6.32 0.70
C VAL A 56 -34.94 -5.03 1.46
N ALA A 57 -35.63 -5.17 2.60
CA ALA A 57 -36.20 -4.05 3.33
C ALA A 57 -35.69 -4.01 4.77
N LEU A 58 -35.40 -2.82 5.30
CA LEU A 58 -35.16 -2.65 6.73
C LEU A 58 -36.49 -2.89 7.46
N HIS A 59 -36.66 -4.06 8.09
CA HIS A 59 -37.91 -4.44 8.73
C HIS A 59 -38.11 -3.73 10.09
N GLY A 60 -39.32 -3.23 10.33
CA GLY A 60 -39.91 -2.82 11.61
C GLY A 60 -39.00 -2.14 12.64
N GLY A 61 -38.24 -2.94 13.38
CA GLY A 61 -37.35 -2.48 14.45
C GLY A 61 -36.14 -1.68 13.96
N VAL A 62 -35.51 -2.10 12.86
CA VAL A 62 -34.30 -1.45 12.33
C VAL A 62 -34.66 -0.11 11.66
N ALA A 63 -35.77 -0.06 10.92
CA ALA A 63 -36.27 1.19 10.34
C ALA A 63 -36.59 2.25 11.41
N LYS A 64 -37.20 1.84 12.54
CA LYS A 64 -37.45 2.73 13.69
C LYS A 64 -36.15 3.24 14.32
N GLN A 65 -35.12 2.40 14.42
CA GLN A 65 -33.81 2.80 14.93
C GLN A 65 -33.13 3.79 13.99
N TYR A 66 -33.11 3.50 12.68
CA TYR A 66 -32.60 4.42 11.67
C TYR A 66 -33.28 5.79 11.75
N ALA A 67 -34.63 5.84 11.72
CA ALA A 67 -35.38 7.09 11.77
C ALA A 67 -35.08 7.91 13.03
N LYS A 68 -34.83 7.24 14.16
CA LYS A 68 -34.42 7.91 15.40
C LYS A 68 -33.03 8.53 15.27
N LEU A 69 -32.07 7.77 14.74
CA LEU A 69 -30.66 8.19 14.60
C LEU A 69 -30.50 9.32 13.58
N SER A 70 -31.20 9.25 12.44
CA SER A 70 -31.17 10.30 11.42
C SER A 70 -31.91 11.57 11.85
N ALA A 71 -32.99 11.46 12.64
CA ALA A 71 -33.71 12.62 13.16
C ALA A 71 -32.93 13.42 14.22
N THR A 72 -32.02 12.78 14.96
CA THR A 72 -31.13 13.48 15.91
C THR A 72 -30.07 14.34 15.23
N ALA A 73 -29.79 14.11 13.93
CA ALA A 73 -28.79 14.83 13.16
C ALA A 73 -29.30 16.13 12.50
N GLY A 74 -30.59 16.21 12.17
CA GLY A 74 -31.23 17.42 11.65
C GLY A 74 -31.94 18.18 12.76
N GLY A 75 -31.38 19.29 13.23
CA GLY A 75 -31.90 20.12 14.35
C GLY A 75 -33.32 20.69 14.19
N THR A 76 -34.13 20.23 13.24
CA THR A 76 -35.53 20.60 13.08
C THR A 76 -36.40 19.75 14.01
N ARG A 77 -36.59 20.26 15.24
CA ARG A 77 -37.64 19.81 16.16
C ARG A 77 -39.01 20.22 15.61
N SER A 78 -39.41 19.62 14.49
CA SER A 78 -40.77 19.71 13.98
C SER A 78 -41.67 18.92 14.93
N LYS A 79 -42.56 19.63 15.65
CA LYS A 79 -43.73 19.01 16.30
C LYS A 79 -44.63 18.46 15.18
N GLN A 80 -44.32 17.26 14.68
CA GLN A 80 -45.20 16.59 13.73
C GLN A 80 -46.36 15.97 14.51
N THR A 81 -47.53 16.58 14.31
CA THR A 81 -48.85 16.03 14.61
C THR A 81 -48.92 14.59 14.10
N LYS A 82 -49.39 13.67 14.95
CA LYS A 82 -49.55 12.25 14.63
C LYS A 82 -50.57 12.06 13.52
N THR A 83 -50.13 12.04 12.27
CA THR A 83 -50.91 11.48 11.15
C THR A 83 -50.17 10.25 10.64
N SER A 84 -50.84 9.10 10.76
CA SER A 84 -50.34 7.79 10.37
C SER A 84 -50.40 7.65 8.84
N HIS A 85 -49.28 7.89 8.16
CA HIS A 85 -49.11 7.51 6.76
C HIS A 85 -48.14 6.34 6.67
N ARG A 86 -48.58 5.23 6.08
CA ARG A 86 -47.71 4.15 5.61
C ARG A 86 -46.90 4.73 4.45
N SER A 87 -45.61 4.97 4.69
CA SER A 87 -44.68 5.41 3.65
C SER A 87 -43.70 4.27 3.41
N THR A 88 -43.75 3.73 2.20
CA THR A 88 -42.72 2.85 1.66
C THR A 88 -41.83 3.72 0.78
N GLN A 89 -40.55 3.83 1.13
CA GLN A 89 -39.58 4.59 0.34
C GLN A 89 -38.39 3.70 0.03
N THR A 90 -38.06 3.59 -1.25
CA THR A 90 -36.83 2.97 -1.74
C THR A 90 -35.80 4.05 -1.98
N ARG A 91 -34.62 3.92 -1.38
CA ARG A 91 -33.48 4.83 -1.55
C ARG A 91 -32.22 4.02 -1.76
N ARG A 92 -31.15 4.67 -2.22
CA ARG A 92 -29.85 4.01 -2.35
C ARG A 92 -29.21 3.85 -0.97
N LYS A 93 -28.45 2.77 -0.78
CA LYS A 93 -27.71 2.50 0.47
C LYS A 93 -26.83 3.68 0.90
N GLU A 94 -26.22 4.36 -0.06
CA GLU A 94 -25.37 5.56 0.14
C GLU A 94 -26.13 6.69 0.86
N ASP A 95 -27.41 6.87 0.56
CA ASP A 95 -28.23 7.89 1.20
C ASP A 95 -28.44 7.59 2.70
N PHE A 96 -28.67 6.31 3.02
CA PHE A 96 -28.81 5.87 4.41
C PHE A 96 -27.52 6.08 5.20
N LEU A 97 -26.37 5.75 4.60
CA LEU A 97 -25.07 5.95 5.22
C LEU A 97 -24.79 7.44 5.44
N ARG A 98 -25.13 8.28 4.47
CA ARG A 98 -24.99 9.74 4.58
C ARG A 98 -25.82 10.32 5.72
N ASP A 99 -27.07 9.89 5.87
CA ASP A 99 -27.96 10.32 6.95
C ASP A 99 -27.45 9.86 8.35
N LEU A 100 -26.71 8.76 8.42
CA LEU A 100 -26.14 8.22 9.66
C LEU A 100 -24.81 8.86 10.06
N ALA A 101 -24.10 9.51 9.13
CA ALA A 101 -22.76 10.02 9.37
C ALA A 101 -22.66 10.94 10.61
N PRO A 102 -23.60 11.87 10.88
CA PRO A 102 -23.55 12.70 12.08
C PRO A 102 -23.76 11.91 13.38
N ALA A 103 -24.61 10.88 13.37
CA ALA A 103 -24.82 10.03 14.55
C ALA A 103 -23.57 9.19 14.86
N ILE A 104 -22.89 8.68 13.82
CA ILE A 104 -21.60 8.00 13.98
C ILE A 104 -20.55 8.97 14.55
N SER A 105 -20.49 10.19 14.02
CA SER A 105 -19.59 11.25 14.49
C SER A 105 -19.77 11.54 15.97
N HIS A 106 -21.02 11.75 16.42
CA HIS A 106 -21.34 11.99 17.82
C HIS A 106 -20.95 10.82 18.73
N ALA A 107 -21.21 9.58 18.32
CA ALA A 107 -20.80 8.41 19.09
C ALA A 107 -19.28 8.34 19.28
N LEU A 108 -18.49 8.69 18.26
CA LEU A 108 -17.03 8.73 18.33
C LEU A 108 -16.52 9.84 19.26
N GLU A 109 -17.11 11.04 19.18
CA GLU A 109 -16.74 12.14 20.07
C GLU A 109 -17.10 11.86 21.53
N ASP A 110 -18.28 11.28 21.77
CA ASP A 110 -18.71 10.95 23.12
C ASP A 110 -17.84 9.85 23.72
N ALA A 111 -17.38 8.88 22.92
CA ALA A 111 -16.37 7.92 23.34
C ALA A 111 -15.07 8.61 23.76
N ALA A 112 -14.55 9.54 22.96
CA ALA A 112 -13.34 10.29 23.29
C ALA A 112 -13.50 11.07 24.62
N LYS A 113 -14.64 11.74 24.81
CA LYS A 113 -14.95 12.50 26.04
C LYS A 113 -15.03 11.62 27.27
N LEU A 114 -15.56 10.39 27.15
CA LEU A 114 -15.61 9.44 28.28
C LEU A 114 -14.21 9.03 28.77
N ASP A 115 -13.23 9.00 27.87
CA ASP A 115 -11.82 8.75 28.17
C ASP A 115 -11.06 10.01 28.60
N GLY A 116 -11.75 11.15 28.74
CA GLY A 116 -11.13 12.43 29.08
C GLY A 116 -10.32 13.06 27.94
N ARG A 117 -10.54 12.60 26.70
CA ARG A 117 -9.89 13.14 25.50
C ARG A 117 -10.84 14.07 24.74
N ASN A 118 -10.28 15.07 24.07
CA ASN A 118 -11.07 16.03 23.28
C ASN A 118 -11.20 15.64 21.80
N SER A 119 -10.40 14.65 21.35
CA SER A 119 -10.35 14.21 19.97
C SER A 119 -10.08 12.70 19.88
N LEU A 120 -10.45 12.13 18.75
CA LEU A 120 -10.18 10.74 18.38
C LEU A 120 -9.34 10.73 17.10
N LEU A 121 -8.36 9.83 17.01
CA LEU A 121 -7.64 9.55 15.76
C LEU A 121 -8.06 8.16 15.27
N VAL A 122 -8.62 8.11 14.07
CA VAL A 122 -8.91 6.88 13.34
C VAL A 122 -7.82 6.69 12.30
N VAL A 123 -7.16 5.54 12.34
CA VAL A 123 -6.17 5.14 11.32
C VAL A 123 -6.77 4.00 10.53
N LEU A 124 -6.93 4.21 9.23
CA LEU A 124 -7.34 3.19 8.27
C LEU A 124 -6.09 2.80 7.48
N ASP A 125 -5.61 1.58 7.69
CA ASP A 125 -4.48 1.05 6.93
C ASP A 125 -4.95 0.29 5.69
N ASP A 126 -4.05 0.11 4.72
CA ASP A 126 -4.25 -0.65 3.48
C ASP A 126 -5.53 -0.31 2.70
N PHE A 127 -5.85 0.98 2.57
CA PHE A 127 -7.05 1.45 1.87
C PHE A 127 -7.12 1.01 0.40
N TYR A 128 -5.98 0.73 -0.22
CA TYR A 128 -5.86 0.26 -1.60
C TYR A 128 -6.49 -1.14 -1.84
N PHE A 129 -6.83 -1.91 -0.80
CA PHE A 129 -7.60 -3.15 -0.96
C PHE A 129 -9.06 -2.91 -1.36
N ILE A 130 -9.59 -1.70 -1.15
CA ILE A 130 -10.90 -1.31 -1.65
C ILE A 130 -10.76 -1.10 -3.16
N ALA A 131 -11.68 -1.69 -3.94
CA ALA A 131 -11.69 -1.53 -5.39
C ALA A 131 -11.63 -0.05 -5.78
N LYS A 132 -10.72 0.30 -6.69
CA LYS A 132 -10.35 1.68 -7.02
C LYS A 132 -11.56 2.56 -7.38
N GLU A 133 -12.50 1.98 -8.12
CA GLU A 133 -13.78 2.61 -8.50
C GLU A 133 -14.72 2.91 -7.33
N THR A 134 -14.57 2.21 -6.20
CA THR A 134 -15.41 2.35 -5.00
C THR A 134 -14.77 3.27 -3.95
N GLN A 135 -13.44 3.46 -4.01
CA GLN A 135 -12.69 4.27 -3.05
C GLN A 135 -13.28 5.68 -2.83
N PRO A 136 -13.65 6.47 -3.86
CA PRO A 136 -14.24 7.80 -3.66
C PRO A 136 -15.52 7.77 -2.82
N PHE A 137 -16.38 6.76 -2.99
CA PHE A 137 -17.62 6.64 -2.21
C PHE A 137 -17.34 6.37 -0.72
N VAL A 138 -16.32 5.56 -0.44
CA VAL A 138 -15.90 5.28 0.95
C VAL A 138 -15.34 6.54 1.59
N LEU A 139 -14.49 7.28 0.89
CA LEU A 139 -13.92 8.52 1.38
C LEU A 139 -14.96 9.62 1.56
N ASP A 140 -15.95 9.73 0.67
CA ASP A 140 -17.06 10.66 0.84
C ASP A 140 -17.83 10.39 2.15
N HIS A 141 -18.10 9.11 2.43
CA HIS A 141 -18.77 8.72 3.67
C HIS A 141 -17.92 9.01 4.92
N LEU A 142 -16.62 8.66 4.89
CA LEU A 142 -15.69 8.93 6.00
C LEU A 142 -15.51 10.44 6.22
N HIS A 143 -15.45 11.22 5.15
CA HIS A 143 -15.44 12.67 5.22
C HIS A 143 -16.74 13.18 5.86
N GLY A 144 -17.90 12.66 5.47
CA GLY A 144 -19.19 13.00 6.10
C GLY A 144 -19.23 12.74 7.61
N ILE A 145 -18.58 11.67 8.09
CA ILE A 145 -18.48 11.35 9.52
C ILE A 145 -17.55 12.32 10.25
N THR A 146 -16.41 12.65 9.63
CA THR A 146 -15.34 13.42 10.28
C THR A 146 -15.51 14.93 10.16
N LYS A 147 -16.25 15.40 9.15
CA LYS A 147 -16.47 16.82 8.88
C LYS A 147 -17.16 17.50 10.04
N ARG A 148 -16.55 18.59 10.52
CA ARG A 148 -17.01 19.38 11.69
C ARG A 148 -17.08 18.57 13.00
N SER A 149 -16.25 17.53 13.11
CA SER A 149 -16.07 16.75 14.34
C SER A 149 -14.63 16.85 14.83
N ASN A 150 -14.40 16.44 16.08
CA ASN A 150 -13.04 16.27 16.62
C ASN A 150 -12.44 14.88 16.31
N VAL A 151 -12.93 14.21 15.26
CA VAL A 151 -12.39 12.94 14.77
C VAL A 151 -11.42 13.20 13.61
N TRP A 152 -10.17 12.84 13.82
CA TRP A 152 -9.11 12.91 12.81
C TRP A 152 -8.99 11.59 12.07
N LEU A 153 -8.76 11.64 10.77
CA LEU A 153 -8.58 10.47 9.92
C LEU A 153 -7.17 10.47 9.33
N LYS A 154 -6.47 9.34 9.47
CA LYS A 154 -5.27 9.02 8.70
C LYS A 154 -5.53 7.78 7.87
N ILE A 155 -5.18 7.83 6.59
CA ILE A 155 -5.41 6.75 5.65
C ILE A 155 -4.05 6.33 5.09
N GLY A 156 -3.66 5.09 5.38
CA GLY A 156 -2.53 4.40 4.75
C GLY A 156 -2.99 3.80 3.43
N SER A 157 -2.28 4.11 2.34
CA SER A 157 -2.58 3.58 1.02
C SER A 157 -1.39 3.66 0.07
N VAL A 158 -1.48 2.97 -1.07
CA VAL A 158 -0.49 3.02 -2.15
C VAL A 158 -0.90 4.04 -3.20
N HIS A 159 0.01 4.93 -3.62
CA HIS A 159 -0.32 6.13 -4.41
C HIS A 159 -1.04 5.83 -5.73
N SER A 160 -0.43 5.05 -6.62
CA SER A 160 -0.99 4.64 -7.92
C SER A 160 -2.30 3.86 -7.82
N ARG A 161 -2.54 3.23 -6.66
CA ARG A 161 -3.73 2.42 -6.38
C ARG A 161 -4.82 3.18 -5.62
N THR A 162 -4.58 4.47 -5.32
CA THR A 162 -5.53 5.32 -4.59
C THR A 162 -6.20 6.31 -5.51
N GLN A 163 -7.52 6.24 -5.58
CA GLN A 163 -8.36 7.24 -6.20
C GLN A 163 -9.18 7.94 -5.11
N SER A 164 -8.69 9.11 -4.68
CA SER A 164 -9.32 9.81 -3.56
C SER A 164 -10.53 10.66 -3.96
N PHE A 165 -10.61 11.05 -5.22
CA PHE A 165 -11.57 12.01 -5.75
C PHE A 165 -11.95 11.68 -7.19
N VAL A 166 -13.22 11.91 -7.52
CA VAL A 166 -13.74 11.88 -8.88
C VAL A 166 -14.50 13.18 -9.12
N ASP A 167 -14.10 13.89 -10.16
CA ASP A 167 -14.78 15.10 -10.59
C ASP A 167 -16.14 14.76 -11.24
N GLY A 168 -17.15 15.58 -11.02
CA GLY A 168 -18.52 15.30 -11.44
C GLY A 168 -19.54 16.28 -10.89
N ASP A 169 -20.83 16.00 -11.15
CA ASP A 169 -21.96 16.77 -10.63
C ASP A 169 -22.98 15.84 -9.95
N PRO A 170 -22.94 15.68 -8.62
CA PRO A 170 -21.97 16.27 -7.69
C PRO A 170 -20.60 15.54 -7.71
N PRO A 171 -19.51 16.21 -7.28
CA PRO A 171 -18.22 15.56 -7.11
C PRO A 171 -18.25 14.52 -5.98
N LEU A 172 -17.37 13.53 -6.04
CA LEU A 172 -17.32 12.41 -5.10
C LEU A 172 -15.94 12.22 -4.48
N GLY A 173 -15.91 11.90 -3.18
CA GLY A 173 -14.70 11.61 -2.43
C GLY A 173 -14.14 12.83 -1.70
N MET A 174 -12.82 12.86 -1.54
CA MET A 174 -12.11 13.91 -0.83
C MET A 174 -11.09 14.55 -1.77
N GLN A 175 -11.27 15.84 -2.07
CA GLN A 175 -10.46 16.56 -3.04
C GLN A 175 -9.13 17.01 -2.41
N PRO A 176 -7.96 16.61 -2.94
CA PRO A 176 -6.69 17.20 -2.56
C PRO A 176 -6.52 18.60 -3.21
N PRO A 177 -5.96 19.61 -2.53
CA PRO A 177 -5.53 19.62 -1.12
C PRO A 177 -6.61 20.10 -0.15
N HIS A 178 -7.86 20.29 -0.60
CA HIS A 178 -8.90 20.98 0.15
C HIS A 178 -9.49 20.15 1.29
N ASP A 179 -9.78 18.88 1.05
CA ASP A 179 -10.36 17.95 2.03
C ASP A 179 -9.30 17.03 2.65
N LEU A 180 -8.22 16.74 1.92
CA LEU A 180 -7.13 15.88 2.37
C LEU A 180 -5.76 16.42 1.96
N GLN A 181 -4.74 16.02 2.71
CA GLN A 181 -3.34 16.27 2.36
C GLN A 181 -2.60 14.96 2.17
N HIS A 182 -1.93 14.80 1.03
CA HIS A 182 -1.03 13.68 0.81
C HIS A 182 0.28 13.89 1.58
N LEU A 183 0.69 12.84 2.31
CA LEU A 183 1.98 12.76 2.97
C LEU A 183 2.66 11.48 2.46
N SER A 184 3.67 11.62 1.60
CA SER A 184 4.51 10.48 1.23
C SER A 184 5.43 10.15 2.39
N LEU A 185 5.41 8.90 2.82
CA LEU A 185 6.32 8.34 3.82
C LEU A 185 7.48 7.58 3.16
N ASP A 186 7.52 7.54 1.82
CA ASP A 186 8.47 6.75 1.08
C ASP A 186 9.83 7.45 1.05
N VAL A 187 10.80 6.83 1.72
CA VAL A 187 12.21 7.16 1.55
C VAL A 187 12.84 6.02 0.74
N GLY A 188 12.75 6.16 -0.57
CA GLY A 188 13.27 5.18 -1.53
C GLY A 188 14.78 5.21 -1.68
N LEU A 189 15.30 4.43 -2.63
CA LEU A 189 16.74 4.37 -2.91
C LEU A 189 17.32 5.67 -3.48
N ALA A 190 16.49 6.61 -3.96
CA ALA A 190 16.95 7.96 -4.33
C ALA A 190 17.66 8.68 -3.16
N ASP A 191 17.17 8.47 -1.93
CA ASP A 191 17.71 9.04 -0.70
C ASP A 191 18.43 7.97 0.15
N PHE A 192 19.28 7.16 -0.50
CA PHE A 192 19.94 6.00 0.13
C PHE A 192 20.60 6.30 1.48
N ALA A 193 21.30 7.42 1.61
CA ALA A 193 21.98 7.79 2.86
C ALA A 193 20.99 8.03 4.01
N THR A 194 19.86 8.68 3.71
CA THR A 194 18.75 8.90 4.65
C THR A 194 18.11 7.57 5.04
N ALA A 195 17.83 6.71 4.06
CA ALA A 195 17.29 5.37 4.31
C ALA A 195 18.21 4.52 5.19
N LYS A 196 19.52 4.47 4.88
CA LYS A 196 20.52 3.75 5.69
C LYS A 196 20.56 4.27 7.13
N THR A 197 20.59 5.59 7.30
CA THR A 197 20.65 6.21 8.63
C THR A 197 19.41 5.89 9.44
N PHE A 198 18.21 6.08 8.86
CA PHE A 198 16.95 5.75 9.50
C PHE A 198 16.87 4.28 9.93
N LEU A 199 17.21 3.35 9.03
CA LEU A 199 17.16 1.92 9.33
C LEU A 199 18.20 1.50 10.39
N GLU A 200 19.42 2.07 10.36
CA GLU A 200 20.42 1.85 11.40
C GLU A 200 19.94 2.39 12.77
N GLU A 201 19.29 3.56 12.82
CA GLU A 201 18.73 4.12 14.05
C GLU A 201 17.61 3.24 14.63
N VAL A 202 16.66 2.82 13.79
CA VAL A 202 15.56 1.95 14.21
C VAL A 202 16.13 0.60 14.70
N ALA A 203 17.07 0.00 13.97
CA ALA A 203 17.70 -1.24 14.39
C ALA A 203 18.47 -1.10 15.71
N ASN A 204 19.24 -0.03 15.90
CA ASN A 204 19.92 0.21 17.17
C ASN A 204 18.94 0.46 18.33
N GLY A 205 17.77 1.07 18.07
CA GLY A 205 16.72 1.20 19.07
C GLY A 205 16.14 -0.16 19.50
N VAL A 206 15.96 -1.08 18.56
CA VAL A 206 15.48 -2.45 18.82
C VAL A 206 16.54 -3.31 19.53
N LEU A 207 17.80 -3.19 19.13
CA LEU A 207 18.91 -4.00 19.67
C LEU A 207 19.47 -3.45 20.99
N GLY A 208 19.27 -2.15 21.27
CA GLY A 208 19.77 -1.47 22.47
C GLY A 208 19.46 -2.19 23.79
N PRO A 209 18.22 -2.65 24.04
CA PRO A 209 17.88 -3.45 25.22
C PRO A 209 18.65 -4.76 25.36
N ALA A 210 19.14 -5.34 24.26
CA ALA A 210 19.96 -6.56 24.25
C ALA A 210 21.47 -6.27 24.40
N GLY A 211 21.88 -5.00 24.46
CA GLY A 211 23.25 -4.59 24.78
C GLY A 211 24.23 -4.53 23.61
N PHE A 212 23.75 -4.61 22.36
CA PHE A 212 24.61 -4.48 21.17
C PHE A 212 24.00 -3.56 20.10
N LYS A 213 24.85 -3.09 19.19
CA LYS A 213 24.49 -2.26 18.05
C LYS A 213 24.50 -3.08 16.78
N ILE A 214 23.81 -2.61 15.75
CA ILE A 214 23.80 -3.29 14.45
C ILE A 214 25.20 -3.43 13.84
N ARG A 215 26.11 -2.50 14.15
CA ARG A 215 27.50 -2.53 13.67
C ARG A 215 28.36 -3.62 14.31
N ASP A 216 27.91 -4.18 15.43
CA ASP A 216 28.62 -5.26 16.13
C ASP A 216 28.35 -6.61 15.47
N VAL A 217 27.26 -6.73 14.71
CA VAL A 217 26.80 -7.98 14.07
C VAL A 217 26.81 -7.92 12.54
N LEU A 218 26.73 -6.74 11.92
CA LEU A 218 26.76 -6.58 10.46
C LEU A 218 28.00 -5.84 9.98
N THR A 219 28.67 -6.40 8.97
CA THR A 219 29.69 -5.69 8.18
C THR A 219 29.11 -4.45 7.47
N ASP A 220 29.93 -3.45 7.15
CA ASP A 220 29.44 -2.25 6.46
C ASP A 220 28.82 -2.56 5.09
N THR A 221 29.43 -3.47 4.34
CA THR A 221 28.89 -3.94 3.05
C THR A 221 27.57 -4.70 3.22
N ALA A 222 27.38 -5.45 4.31
CA ALA A 222 26.11 -6.09 4.62
C ALA A 222 25.03 -5.06 4.95
N ARG A 223 25.36 -4.01 5.72
CA ARG A 223 24.42 -2.91 6.02
C ARG A 223 23.96 -2.20 4.75
N GLU A 224 24.89 -1.85 3.86
CA GLU A 224 24.55 -1.24 2.57
C GLU A 224 23.71 -2.19 1.70
N ARG A 225 24.09 -3.47 1.63
CA ARG A 225 23.34 -4.49 0.88
C ARG A 225 21.92 -4.65 1.41
N ALA A 226 21.74 -4.63 2.72
CA ALA A 226 20.43 -4.79 3.35
C ALA A 226 19.49 -3.63 3.00
N VAL A 227 20.00 -2.39 2.92
CA VAL A 227 19.22 -1.23 2.47
C VAL A 227 18.80 -1.38 1.00
N LEU A 228 19.71 -1.85 0.13
CA LEU A 228 19.37 -2.09 -1.29
C LEU A 228 18.30 -3.17 -1.47
N VAL A 229 18.39 -4.26 -0.72
CA VAL A 229 17.41 -5.36 -0.79
C VAL A 229 16.06 -4.95 -0.21
N ALA A 230 16.06 -4.12 0.84
CA ALA A 230 14.84 -3.55 1.40
C ALA A 230 14.18 -2.49 0.49
N GLY A 231 14.89 -1.99 -0.52
CA GLY A 231 14.35 -0.99 -1.46
C GLY A 231 14.32 0.44 -0.92
N GLY A 232 15.09 0.75 0.12
CA GLY A 232 15.04 2.04 0.83
C GLY A 232 14.72 1.86 2.30
N ALA A 233 14.01 2.81 2.91
CA ALA A 233 13.72 2.87 4.35
C ALA A 233 12.53 2.00 4.79
N VAL A 234 12.38 0.81 4.22
CA VAL A 234 11.26 -0.09 4.52
C VAL A 234 11.62 -0.95 5.73
N ALA A 235 11.28 -0.47 6.93
CA ALA A 235 11.69 -1.11 8.19
C ALA A 235 11.26 -2.59 8.29
N ARG A 236 10.02 -2.92 7.91
CA ARG A 236 9.50 -4.29 7.92
C ARG A 236 10.38 -5.22 7.07
N ASP A 237 10.64 -4.82 5.82
CA ASP A 237 11.47 -5.60 4.92
C ASP A 237 12.91 -5.66 5.40
N TYR A 238 13.44 -4.59 5.96
CA TYR A 238 14.78 -4.60 6.54
C TYR A 238 14.92 -5.62 7.66
N PHE A 239 14.01 -5.65 8.65
CA PHE A 239 14.10 -6.60 9.76
C PHE A 239 13.85 -8.04 9.34
N ASP A 240 12.86 -8.31 8.49
CA ASP A 240 12.63 -9.66 7.95
C ASP A 240 13.89 -10.18 7.22
N LEU A 241 14.59 -9.30 6.51
CA LEU A 241 15.85 -9.64 5.85
C LEU A 241 16.96 -9.89 6.86
N LEU A 242 17.10 -9.06 7.89
CA LEU A 242 18.12 -9.24 8.92
C LEU A 242 17.95 -10.54 9.70
N ILE A 243 16.71 -10.94 10.02
CA ILE A 243 16.41 -12.21 10.68
C ILE A 243 16.88 -13.37 9.80
N ALA A 244 16.45 -13.40 8.53
CA ALA A 244 16.85 -14.44 7.60
C ALA A 244 18.38 -14.45 7.31
N ALA A 245 19.02 -13.28 7.28
CA ALA A 245 20.47 -13.17 7.13
C ALA A 245 21.22 -13.64 8.38
N ALA A 246 20.65 -13.45 9.57
CA ALA A 246 21.19 -13.96 10.82
C ALA A 246 21.14 -15.49 10.86
N ASP A 247 20.01 -16.09 10.46
CA ASP A 247 19.87 -17.55 10.36
C ASP A 247 20.92 -18.13 9.38
N ALA A 248 21.08 -17.51 8.20
CA ALA A 248 22.08 -17.91 7.22
C ALA A 248 23.51 -17.80 7.75
N GLY A 249 23.84 -16.71 8.46
CA GLY A 249 25.15 -16.53 9.09
C GLY A 249 25.40 -17.54 10.22
N TRP A 250 24.36 -17.89 10.96
CA TRP A 250 24.45 -18.84 12.07
C TRP A 250 24.73 -20.24 11.53
N GLU A 251 23.99 -20.68 10.51
CA GLU A 251 24.24 -21.95 9.83
C GLU A 251 25.66 -22.04 9.24
N ALA A 252 26.15 -20.95 8.63
CA ALA A 252 27.50 -20.89 8.07
C ALA A 252 28.57 -21.05 9.17
N THR A 253 28.35 -20.43 10.33
CA THR A 253 29.23 -20.54 11.51
C THR A 253 29.26 -21.97 12.05
N GLN A 254 28.10 -22.64 12.14
CA GLN A 254 28.00 -24.03 12.61
C GLN A 254 28.69 -25.05 11.67
N ARG A 255 28.75 -24.76 10.36
CA ARG A 255 29.41 -25.63 9.37
C ARG A 255 30.93 -25.43 9.31
N SER A 256 31.46 -24.39 9.94
CA SER A 256 32.90 -24.11 9.95
C SER A 256 33.56 -24.83 11.13
N ASP A 257 34.39 -25.83 10.85
CA ASP A 257 35.23 -26.55 11.85
C ASP A 257 36.34 -25.66 12.47
N LYS A 258 36.41 -24.37 12.11
CA LYS A 258 37.41 -23.43 12.63
C LYS A 258 36.87 -22.72 13.86
N ASN A 259 37.65 -22.79 14.94
CA ASN A 259 37.46 -22.04 16.18
C ASN A 259 36.90 -20.62 15.97
N ALA A 260 35.70 -20.40 16.50
CA ALA A 260 35.22 -19.18 17.16
C ALA A 260 35.57 -17.83 16.53
N ASP A 261 35.38 -17.66 15.22
CA ASP A 261 35.15 -16.28 14.74
C ASP A 261 33.84 -15.78 15.34
N ALA A 262 33.85 -14.54 15.82
CA ALA A 262 32.64 -13.91 16.35
C ALA A 262 31.56 -13.88 15.27
N PHE A 263 30.35 -14.34 15.61
CA PHE A 263 29.20 -14.35 14.71
C PHE A 263 29.05 -12.99 14.01
N THR A 264 29.17 -12.98 12.69
CA THR A 264 29.11 -11.76 11.87
C THR A 264 28.31 -12.03 10.60
N ILE A 265 27.40 -11.12 10.27
CA ILE A 265 26.57 -11.15 9.07
C ILE A 265 27.29 -10.34 7.97
N GLY A 266 27.92 -11.07 7.06
CA GLY A 266 28.45 -10.57 5.77
C GLY A 266 27.40 -10.34 4.69
N ALA A 267 27.80 -9.68 3.59
CA ALA A 267 26.91 -9.33 2.48
C ALA A 267 26.37 -10.56 1.72
N GLU A 268 27.11 -11.67 1.74
CA GLU A 268 26.74 -12.96 1.20
C GLU A 268 25.53 -13.57 1.92
N HIS A 269 25.42 -13.40 3.24
CA HIS A 269 24.27 -13.89 4.02
C HIS A 269 23.02 -13.06 3.70
N VAL A 270 23.17 -11.74 3.57
CA VAL A 270 22.09 -10.84 3.13
C VAL A 270 21.63 -11.21 1.72
N GLN A 271 22.55 -11.53 0.82
CA GLN A 271 22.20 -11.96 -0.53
C GLN A 271 21.49 -13.32 -0.56
N ALA A 272 21.93 -14.28 0.25
CA ALA A 272 21.26 -15.57 0.39
C ALA A 272 19.82 -15.38 0.90
N ALA A 273 19.63 -14.55 1.93
CA ALA A 273 18.32 -14.22 2.48
C ALA A 273 17.41 -13.52 1.46
N ALA A 274 17.96 -12.61 0.64
CA ALA A 274 17.20 -11.91 -0.39
C ALA A 274 16.58 -12.87 -1.44
N GLY A 275 17.29 -13.93 -1.81
CA GLY A 275 16.81 -14.93 -2.79
C GLY A 275 15.54 -15.66 -2.34
N LEU A 276 15.38 -15.89 -1.04
CA LEU A 276 14.22 -16.58 -0.46
C LEU A 276 12.95 -15.73 -0.45
N ARG A 277 13.08 -14.41 -0.61
CA ARG A 277 11.97 -13.47 -0.47
C ARG A 277 11.21 -13.18 -1.76
N LEU A 278 11.79 -13.50 -2.91
CA LEU A 278 11.18 -13.23 -4.20
C LEU A 278 9.79 -13.89 -4.32
N GLN A 279 9.65 -15.15 -3.89
CA GLN A 279 8.39 -15.89 -3.94
C GLN A 279 7.26 -15.23 -3.12
N ARG A 280 7.58 -14.71 -1.93
CA ARG A 280 6.63 -13.93 -1.13
C ARG A 280 6.23 -12.65 -1.87
N LYS A 281 7.19 -11.87 -2.38
CA LYS A 281 6.89 -10.65 -3.15
C LYS A 281 5.98 -10.94 -4.35
N GLN A 282 6.20 -12.04 -5.06
CA GLN A 282 5.37 -12.44 -6.20
C GLN A 282 3.92 -12.73 -5.79
N THR A 283 3.74 -13.37 -4.64
CA THR A 283 2.41 -13.62 -4.06
C THR A 283 1.76 -12.31 -3.63
N ASP A 284 2.52 -11.41 -3.00
CA ASP A 284 2.04 -10.09 -2.56
C ASP A 284 1.60 -9.24 -3.76
N LEU A 285 2.38 -9.23 -4.86
CA LEU A 285 1.98 -8.54 -6.10
C LEU A 285 0.65 -9.04 -6.63
N ARG A 286 0.43 -10.36 -6.66
CA ARG A 286 -0.85 -10.93 -7.14
C ARG A 286 -2.02 -10.50 -6.27
N ASN A 287 -1.82 -10.47 -4.96
CA ASN A 287 -2.84 -10.06 -4.00
C ASN A 287 -3.14 -8.56 -4.11
N ASP A 288 -2.11 -7.72 -4.20
CA ASP A 288 -2.23 -6.27 -4.19
C ASP A 288 -2.70 -5.72 -5.55
N ALA A 289 -2.17 -6.24 -6.65
CA ALA A 289 -2.49 -5.80 -8.02
C ALA A 289 -3.85 -6.37 -8.51
N GLY A 290 -4.29 -7.51 -7.99
CA GLY A 290 -5.55 -8.13 -8.35
C GLY A 290 -5.68 -8.38 -9.85
N ARG A 291 -6.62 -7.68 -10.52
CA ARG A 291 -6.86 -7.83 -11.96
C ARG A 291 -5.71 -7.34 -12.84
N GLU A 292 -4.90 -6.42 -12.34
CA GLU A 292 -3.76 -5.83 -13.08
C GLU A 292 -2.50 -6.70 -12.98
N ALA A 293 -2.47 -7.67 -12.06
CA ALA A 293 -1.31 -8.52 -11.83
C ALA A 293 -0.70 -9.12 -13.11
N PRO A 294 -1.46 -9.71 -14.05
CA PRO A 294 -0.85 -10.31 -15.25
C PRO A 294 -0.08 -9.32 -16.13
N VAL A 295 -0.53 -8.06 -16.20
CA VAL A 295 0.12 -7.01 -16.99
C VAL A 295 1.40 -6.56 -16.30
N LEU A 296 1.34 -6.35 -14.98
CA LEU A 296 2.50 -5.95 -14.17
C LEU A 296 3.57 -7.05 -14.12
N GLU A 297 3.17 -8.32 -13.97
CA GLU A 297 4.07 -9.48 -14.02
C GLU A 297 4.82 -9.53 -15.35
N LYS A 298 4.09 -9.39 -16.46
CA LYS A 298 4.68 -9.38 -17.81
C LYS A 298 5.66 -8.21 -18.00
N ARG A 299 5.30 -7.01 -17.51
CA ARG A 299 6.19 -5.85 -17.57
C ARG A 299 7.46 -6.09 -16.74
N PHE A 300 7.31 -6.60 -15.53
CA PHE A 300 8.43 -6.88 -14.66
C PHE A 300 9.39 -7.93 -15.25
N ASP A 301 8.86 -9.03 -15.79
CA ASP A 301 9.65 -10.04 -16.48
C ASP A 301 10.43 -9.45 -17.67
N ASP A 302 9.82 -8.54 -18.43
CA ASP A 302 10.49 -7.87 -19.54
C ASP A 302 11.61 -6.93 -19.08
N LEU A 303 11.41 -6.19 -17.98
CA LEU A 303 12.45 -5.37 -17.36
C LEU A 303 13.61 -6.24 -16.85
N VAL A 304 13.32 -7.36 -16.20
CA VAL A 304 14.34 -8.32 -15.74
C VAL A 304 15.14 -8.87 -16.91
N LYS A 305 14.49 -9.24 -18.03
CA LYS A 305 15.18 -9.65 -19.26
C LYS A 305 16.08 -8.54 -19.80
N PHE A 306 15.57 -7.31 -19.86
CA PHE A 306 16.29 -6.16 -20.39
C PHE A 306 17.60 -5.91 -19.62
N VAL A 307 17.53 -5.88 -18.28
CA VAL A 307 18.70 -5.60 -17.43
C VAL A 307 19.69 -6.77 -17.39
N ARG A 308 19.20 -8.02 -17.40
CA ARG A 308 20.04 -9.22 -17.52
C ARG A 308 20.80 -9.26 -18.85
N ASN A 309 20.13 -8.95 -19.96
CA ASN A 309 20.75 -8.91 -21.29
C ASN A 309 21.92 -7.91 -21.37
N ARG A 310 21.82 -6.81 -20.61
CA ARG A 310 22.84 -5.77 -20.51
C ARG A 310 23.81 -5.95 -19.35
N ASN A 311 23.64 -7.02 -18.57
CA ASN A 311 24.41 -7.30 -17.36
C ASN A 311 24.50 -6.07 -16.43
N THR A 312 23.34 -5.46 -16.15
CA THR A 312 23.15 -4.29 -15.28
C THR A 312 21.99 -4.53 -14.33
N PHE A 313 21.83 -3.65 -13.33
CA PHE A 313 20.68 -3.61 -12.42
C PHE A 313 19.71 -2.49 -12.79
N PHE A 314 20.11 -1.61 -13.70
CA PHE A 314 19.45 -0.34 -13.95
C PHE A 314 18.87 -0.27 -15.36
N PHE A 315 17.79 0.49 -15.49
CA PHE A 315 17.20 0.89 -16.75
C PHE A 315 16.75 2.34 -16.67
N LEU A 316 16.66 3.00 -17.82
CA LEU A 316 16.29 4.40 -17.94
C LEU A 316 14.99 4.51 -18.73
N ILE A 317 14.10 5.39 -18.32
CA ILE A 317 12.89 5.73 -19.06
C ILE A 317 12.92 7.22 -19.37
N ARG A 318 12.51 7.62 -20.57
CA ARG A 318 12.24 9.04 -20.85
C ARG A 318 11.15 9.54 -19.91
N ARG A 319 11.30 10.72 -19.33
CA ARG A 319 10.30 11.24 -18.39
C ARG A 319 8.90 11.29 -19.03
N GLU A 320 8.81 11.71 -20.29
CA GLU A 320 7.56 11.78 -21.05
C GLU A 320 6.86 10.42 -21.24
N HIS A 321 7.60 9.31 -21.16
CA HIS A 321 7.03 7.98 -21.31
C HIS A 321 6.39 7.47 -20.02
N LEU A 322 6.65 8.07 -18.85
CA LEU A 322 6.01 7.68 -17.59
C LEU A 322 4.49 7.89 -17.61
N ASP A 323 4.00 8.82 -18.44
CA ASP A 323 2.58 9.11 -18.60
C ASP A 323 1.87 8.17 -19.60
N THR A 324 2.61 7.29 -20.27
CA THR A 324 2.04 6.30 -21.19
C THR A 324 1.46 5.11 -20.43
N PRO A 325 0.54 4.31 -21.01
CA PRO A 325 -0.01 3.13 -20.33
C PRO A 325 1.05 2.17 -19.78
N TRP A 326 2.11 1.90 -20.55
CA TRP A 326 3.20 1.04 -20.08
C TRP A 326 4.16 1.74 -19.10
N GLY A 327 4.24 3.07 -19.15
CA GLY A 327 4.95 3.86 -18.15
C GLY A 327 4.26 3.81 -16.80
N GLN A 328 2.93 3.87 -16.78
CA GLN A 328 2.12 3.71 -15.57
C GLN A 328 2.28 2.32 -14.95
N GLU A 329 2.40 1.26 -15.75
CA GLU A 329 2.77 -0.07 -15.25
C GLU A 329 4.09 -0.04 -14.45
N ILE A 330 5.05 0.79 -14.84
CA ILE A 330 6.33 0.92 -14.14
C ILE A 330 6.21 1.76 -12.87
N VAL A 331 5.37 2.79 -12.88
CA VAL A 331 5.02 3.55 -11.66
C VAL A 331 4.31 2.64 -10.65
N GLU A 332 3.40 1.78 -11.10
CA GLU A 332 2.77 0.78 -10.23
C GLU A 332 3.79 -0.24 -9.69
N LEU A 333 4.73 -0.71 -10.52
CA LEU A 333 5.82 -1.56 -10.04
C LEU A 333 6.77 -0.86 -9.05
N GLU A 334 6.93 0.47 -9.15
CA GLU A 334 7.70 1.27 -8.19
C GLU A 334 6.98 1.30 -6.84
N ASP A 335 5.69 1.59 -6.87
CA ASP A 335 4.82 1.61 -5.69
C ASP A 335 4.72 0.24 -5.00
N LEU A 336 4.74 -0.86 -5.77
CA LEU A 336 4.79 -2.23 -5.28
C LEU A 336 6.21 -2.71 -4.93
N ARG A 337 7.22 -1.83 -5.02
CA ARG A 337 8.64 -2.11 -4.67
C ARG A 337 9.30 -3.22 -5.49
N PHE A 338 8.89 -3.36 -6.74
CA PHE A 338 9.53 -4.21 -7.74
C PHE A 338 10.60 -3.46 -8.54
N VAL A 339 10.49 -2.14 -8.62
CA VAL A 339 11.53 -1.27 -9.15
C VAL A 339 11.73 -0.09 -8.22
N HIS A 340 12.91 0.51 -8.25
CA HIS A 340 13.30 1.56 -7.32
C HIS A 340 13.85 2.74 -8.10
N ARG A 341 13.19 3.90 -8.00
CA ARG A 341 13.69 5.13 -8.60
C ARG A 341 14.95 5.60 -7.90
N ILE A 342 15.96 5.94 -8.69
CA ILE A 342 17.28 6.34 -8.20
C ILE A 342 17.51 7.84 -8.41
N VAL A 343 17.41 8.31 -9.65
CA VAL A 343 17.72 9.71 -10.00
C VAL A 343 17.14 10.08 -11.35
N THR A 344 16.87 11.37 -11.58
CA THR A 344 16.72 11.88 -12.95
C THR A 344 18.08 12.25 -13.51
N THR A 345 18.39 11.79 -14.71
CA THR A 345 19.61 12.20 -15.41
C THR A 345 19.42 12.29 -16.94
N ARG A 346 20.50 12.62 -17.65
CA ARG A 346 20.56 12.63 -19.13
C ARG A 346 21.65 11.66 -19.60
N PRO A 347 21.36 10.74 -20.53
CA PRO A 347 22.38 9.85 -21.08
C PRO A 347 23.55 10.61 -21.73
N ASN A 348 24.77 10.09 -21.59
CA ASN A 348 26.01 10.73 -22.06
C ASN A 348 26.27 10.50 -23.56
N THR A 349 25.28 10.74 -24.41
CA THR A 349 25.42 10.66 -25.88
C THR A 349 24.71 11.81 -26.55
N THR A 350 25.22 12.25 -27.71
CA THR A 350 24.71 13.43 -28.44
C THR A 350 23.24 13.30 -28.83
N ALA A 351 22.79 12.08 -29.17
CA ALA A 351 21.40 11.79 -29.52
C ALA A 351 20.39 12.00 -28.37
N TRP A 352 20.87 12.07 -27.12
CA TRP A 352 20.05 12.22 -25.92
C TRP A 352 20.20 13.59 -25.26
N ARG A 353 20.79 14.56 -25.97
CA ARG A 353 20.93 15.93 -25.48
C ARG A 353 19.55 16.56 -25.29
N GLY A 354 19.29 17.06 -24.07
CA GLY A 354 18.01 17.69 -23.71
C GLY A 354 16.89 16.71 -23.36
N VAL A 355 17.12 15.40 -23.44
CA VAL A 355 16.13 14.38 -23.09
C VAL A 355 16.35 13.95 -21.64
N ASP A 356 15.44 14.33 -20.76
CA ASP A 356 15.46 13.90 -19.37
C ASP A 356 14.96 12.46 -19.25
N THR A 357 15.70 11.68 -18.48
CA THR A 357 15.39 10.28 -18.20
C THR A 357 15.37 10.03 -16.70
N VAL A 358 14.52 9.11 -16.26
CA VAL A 358 14.48 8.62 -14.89
C VAL A 358 15.17 7.28 -14.84
N VAL A 359 16.15 7.15 -13.93
CA VAL A 359 16.87 5.90 -13.69
C VAL A 359 16.12 5.09 -12.65
N PHE A 360 15.84 3.84 -12.98
CA PHE A 360 15.27 2.85 -12.08
C PHE A 360 16.25 1.71 -11.88
N MET A 361 16.22 1.10 -10.71
CA MET A 361 16.87 -0.16 -10.37
C MET A 361 15.80 -1.24 -10.26
N VAL A 362 15.99 -2.39 -10.91
CA VAL A 362 15.14 -3.56 -10.68
C VAL A 362 15.39 -4.10 -9.28
N ASP A 363 14.34 -4.53 -8.60
CA ASP A 363 14.43 -5.06 -7.24
C ASP A 363 15.49 -6.15 -7.12
N PHE A 364 16.33 -6.02 -6.09
CA PHE A 364 17.53 -6.83 -5.98
C PHE A 364 17.20 -8.33 -5.90
N ALA A 365 16.12 -8.71 -5.21
CA ALA A 365 15.72 -10.10 -5.01
C ALA A 365 15.47 -10.83 -6.34
N ALA A 366 14.93 -10.15 -7.35
CA ALA A 366 14.69 -10.73 -8.68
C ALA A 366 15.97 -11.06 -9.46
N LEU A 367 17.11 -10.50 -9.04
CA LEU A 367 18.40 -10.66 -9.69
C LEU A 367 19.35 -11.59 -8.93
N VAL A 368 18.97 -12.09 -7.75
CA VAL A 368 19.80 -12.97 -6.92
C VAL A 368 19.91 -14.39 -7.50
N GLY A 369 18.80 -14.97 -7.99
CA GLY A 369 18.73 -16.40 -8.36
C GLY A 369 19.75 -16.84 -9.41
N LYS A 370 20.02 -15.99 -10.41
CA LYS A 370 21.14 -16.15 -11.35
C LYS A 370 22.06 -14.94 -11.24
N ARG A 371 23.23 -15.17 -10.64
CA ARG A 371 24.20 -14.13 -10.27
C ARG A 371 24.55 -13.25 -11.47
N MET A 372 24.31 -11.96 -11.33
CA MET A 372 24.81 -10.95 -12.26
C MET A 372 26.35 -10.97 -12.28
N ARG A 373 26.95 -10.86 -13.47
CA ARG A 373 28.43 -10.92 -13.59
C ARG A 373 29.08 -9.65 -13.00
N LYS A 374 28.34 -8.55 -12.93
CA LYS A 374 28.78 -7.28 -12.34
C LYS A 374 28.08 -7.02 -11.02
N ALA A 375 28.78 -6.32 -10.11
CA ALA A 375 28.15 -5.70 -8.95
C ALA A 375 27.29 -4.50 -9.39
N PRO A 376 26.25 -4.13 -8.62
CA PRO A 376 25.53 -2.90 -8.87
C PRO A 376 26.45 -1.69 -8.73
N VAL A 377 26.22 -0.66 -9.55
CA VAL A 377 26.85 0.65 -9.39
C VAL A 377 26.49 1.20 -8.01
N GLU A 378 27.51 1.59 -7.24
CA GLU A 378 27.35 2.16 -5.90
C GLU A 378 26.92 3.63 -5.99
N PHE A 379 25.74 3.89 -6.55
CA PHE A 379 25.25 5.22 -6.92
C PHE A 379 25.14 6.19 -5.74
N TRP A 380 25.09 5.68 -4.51
CA TRP A 380 25.08 6.45 -3.27
C TRP A 380 26.46 6.99 -2.87
N LYS A 381 27.53 6.57 -3.55
CA LYS A 381 28.88 7.10 -3.33
C LYS A 381 29.15 8.33 -4.19
N PRO A 382 29.93 9.31 -3.69
CA PRO A 382 30.27 10.51 -4.46
C PRO A 382 30.84 10.20 -5.84
N GLY A 383 30.30 10.85 -6.87
CA GLY A 383 30.78 10.72 -8.27
C GLY A 383 30.38 9.43 -9.00
N LYS A 384 29.68 8.48 -8.34
CA LYS A 384 29.29 7.21 -8.95
C LYS A 384 27.99 7.26 -9.75
N SER A 385 27.13 8.23 -9.49
CA SER A 385 25.85 8.40 -10.22
C SER A 385 26.04 8.71 -11.71
N ASP A 386 27.18 9.27 -12.13
CA ASP A 386 27.49 9.50 -13.55
C ASP A 386 27.62 8.19 -14.34
N GLU A 387 27.97 7.08 -13.69
CA GLU A 387 28.05 5.76 -14.33
C GLU A 387 26.67 5.25 -14.77
N LEU A 388 25.58 5.83 -14.26
CA LEU A 388 24.20 5.51 -14.60
C LEU A 388 23.74 6.12 -15.93
N ARG A 389 24.51 7.02 -16.52
CA ARG A 389 24.12 7.86 -17.67
C ARG A 389 24.31 7.15 -19.01
N ARG A 390 23.88 5.90 -19.11
CA ARG A 390 24.12 5.04 -20.27
C ARG A 390 22.93 5.00 -21.21
N ALA A 391 23.13 5.43 -22.45
CA ALA A 391 22.09 5.38 -23.49
C ALA A 391 21.66 3.94 -23.82
N GLU A 392 22.59 2.97 -23.71
CA GLU A 392 22.30 1.54 -23.86
C GLU A 392 21.31 1.00 -22.83
N TRP A 393 21.14 1.68 -21.69
CA TRP A 393 20.22 1.29 -20.62
C TRP A 393 18.85 1.95 -20.77
N VAL A 394 18.62 2.75 -21.80
CA VAL A 394 17.27 3.28 -22.06
C VAL A 394 16.35 2.16 -22.52
N TYR A 395 15.30 1.96 -21.74
CA TYR A 395 14.28 0.96 -21.94
C TYR A 395 13.15 1.49 -22.83
N ASP A 396 12.69 0.62 -23.71
CA ASP A 396 11.49 0.77 -24.51
C ASP A 396 10.88 -0.64 -24.66
N PRO A 397 9.55 -0.82 -24.61
CA PRO A 397 8.92 -2.13 -24.77
C PRO A 397 9.35 -2.90 -26.04
N ASP A 398 9.77 -2.21 -27.10
CA ASP A 398 10.26 -2.81 -28.36
C ASP A 398 11.79 -3.04 -28.39
N TRP A 399 12.46 -3.03 -27.23
CA TRP A 399 13.93 -3.18 -27.13
C TRP A 399 14.49 -4.46 -27.78
N THR A 400 13.68 -5.51 -27.93
CA THR A 400 14.06 -6.76 -28.60
C THR A 400 14.12 -6.63 -30.12
N LYS A 401 13.42 -5.66 -30.71
CA LYS A 401 13.43 -5.36 -32.15
C LYS A 401 14.56 -4.42 -32.55
N THR A 402 15.18 -3.77 -31.57
CA THR A 402 16.32 -2.87 -31.83
C THR A 402 17.54 -3.70 -32.22
N PRO A 403 18.13 -3.50 -33.42
CA PRO A 403 19.25 -4.33 -33.88
C PRO A 403 20.42 -4.22 -32.90
N LYS A 404 20.89 -5.37 -32.39
CA LYS A 404 22.12 -5.47 -31.60
C LYS A 404 23.24 -4.78 -32.38
N LYS A 405 23.76 -3.64 -31.89
CA LYS A 405 25.12 -3.23 -32.29
C LYS A 405 26.04 -4.35 -31.80
N LEU A 406 26.65 -5.06 -32.74
CA LEU A 406 27.64 -6.11 -32.52
C LEU A 406 28.74 -5.62 -31.58
N VAL A 407 28.59 -5.88 -30.29
CA VAL A 407 29.72 -6.01 -29.38
C VAL A 407 30.13 -7.47 -29.50
N GLN A 408 30.93 -7.80 -30.52
CA GLN A 408 31.62 -9.08 -30.59
C GLN A 408 32.62 -9.13 -29.44
N THR A 409 32.23 -9.76 -28.33
CA THR A 409 33.17 -10.35 -27.38
C THR A 409 32.77 -11.81 -27.19
N ARG A 410 33.37 -12.66 -28.01
CA ARG A 410 33.75 -14.08 -27.82
C ARG A 410 33.15 -14.87 -26.63
N ALA A 411 31.84 -14.83 -26.42
CA ALA A 411 31.14 -15.55 -25.35
C ALA A 411 29.78 -16.14 -25.76
N GLU A 412 29.44 -16.15 -27.06
CA GLU A 412 28.17 -16.72 -27.55
C GLU A 412 28.23 -18.23 -27.79
N LYS A 413 28.75 -19.00 -26.82
CA LYS A 413 28.70 -20.48 -26.92
C LYS A 413 28.11 -21.23 -25.73
N ASP A 414 27.51 -20.55 -24.75
CA ASP A 414 26.93 -21.26 -23.59
C ASP A 414 25.58 -20.74 -23.03
N ASP A 415 25.03 -19.63 -23.53
CA ASP A 415 23.83 -19.03 -22.91
C ASP A 415 22.51 -19.40 -23.65
N SER A 416 22.30 -20.69 -23.95
CA SER A 416 20.95 -21.23 -24.25
C SER A 416 20.32 -21.89 -23.01
N GLU A 417 20.79 -21.55 -21.82
CA GLU A 417 20.07 -21.84 -20.57
C GLU A 417 18.83 -20.96 -20.49
N LEU A 418 17.67 -21.59 -20.36
CA LEU A 418 16.38 -20.95 -20.08
C LEU A 418 16.57 -19.87 -19.00
N LEU A 419 16.39 -18.60 -19.36
CA LEU A 419 16.35 -17.51 -18.39
C LEU A 419 15.15 -17.75 -17.48
N GLU A 420 15.39 -18.19 -16.24
CA GLU A 420 14.34 -18.25 -15.22
C GLU A 420 13.87 -16.83 -14.93
N LEU A 421 12.64 -16.54 -15.36
CA LEU A 421 11.99 -15.28 -15.10
C LEU A 421 11.24 -15.37 -13.78
N PRO A 422 11.11 -14.25 -13.04
CA PRO A 422 10.33 -14.21 -11.83
C PRO A 422 8.93 -14.83 -12.01
N PHE A 423 8.18 -14.43 -13.03
CA PHE A 423 6.78 -14.82 -13.18
C PHE A 423 6.54 -15.83 -14.31
N ASN A 424 7.58 -16.59 -14.71
CA ASN A 424 7.62 -17.56 -15.83
C ASN A 424 6.23 -18.00 -16.31
N SER A 425 5.85 -17.62 -17.54
CA SER A 425 4.51 -17.82 -18.11
C SER A 425 4.16 -19.28 -18.48
N SER A 426 4.68 -20.26 -17.72
CA SER A 426 4.53 -21.70 -17.95
C SER A 426 3.39 -22.35 -17.17
N ASP A 427 2.79 -21.67 -16.19
CA ASP A 427 1.57 -22.17 -15.53
C ASP A 427 0.33 -21.64 -16.28
N ARG A 428 0.15 -22.14 -17.51
CA ARG A 428 -1.17 -22.19 -18.13
C ARG A 428 -1.74 -23.59 -17.91
N LEU A 429 -2.69 -23.70 -16.98
CA LEU A 429 -3.77 -24.67 -17.09
C LEU A 429 -4.66 -24.30 -18.28
#